data_AF-A0A7S4ITT6-F1
#
_entry.id   AF-A0A7S4ITT6-F1
#
_cell.length_a   1.000
_cell.length_b   1.000
_cell.length_c   1.000
_cell.angle_alpha   90.00
_cell.angle_beta   90.00
_cell.angle_gamma   90.00
#
_symmetry.space_group_name_H-M   'P 1'
#
loop_
_entity.id
_entity.type
_entity.pdbx_description
1 polymer ?
#
loop_
_entity_poly.entity_id
_entity_poly.type
_entity_poly.pdbx_seq_one_letter_code
_entity_poly.pdbx_strand_id
1 'polypeptide(L)'
;DEKEEEEEEERQRRQLQIDGGKTLKNVMQNLVLLIRFKNHDYRMNGCLPTKEEVHELFNAVDGHDTLAPSGSVRDCFRYNSYDTFDLQSRVCSWCDVDMPESYYGDGYYGMTGKLGEAIEECLSRCEVEMDGFGDFDVDGDGRMDAVAILHS
;
A
#
# COMPACT_ATOMS: atom_id res chain seq x y z
N ASP A 1 6.87 -2.95 54.11
CA ASP A 1 7.93 -1.99 53.76
C ASP A 1 8.69 -2.42 52.51
N GLU A 2 9.76 -3.25 52.51
CA GLU A 2 10.42 -3.61 51.22
C GLU A 2 9.60 -4.56 50.31
N LYS A 3 8.86 -5.51 50.89
CA LYS A 3 8.05 -6.45 50.10
C LYS A 3 6.83 -5.81 49.43
N GLU A 4 6.28 -4.76 50.05
CA GLU A 4 5.15 -4.04 49.48
C GLU A 4 5.60 -3.14 48.33
N GLU A 5 6.81 -2.58 48.43
CA GLU A 5 7.42 -1.77 47.39
C GLU A 5 7.78 -2.63 46.14
N GLU A 6 8.26 -3.85 46.34
CA GLU A 6 8.53 -4.81 45.26
C GLU A 6 7.24 -5.30 44.56
N GLU A 7 6.17 -5.55 45.33
CA GLU A 7 4.85 -5.90 44.76
C GLU A 7 4.20 -4.72 44.01
N GLU A 8 4.43 -3.50 44.47
CA GLU A 8 3.92 -2.28 43.83
C GLU A 8 4.69 -1.95 42.54
N GLU A 9 6.02 -2.15 42.52
CA GLU A 9 6.83 -2.09 41.29
C GLU A 9 6.42 -3.17 40.28
N GLU A 10 6.17 -4.41 40.73
CA GLU A 10 5.75 -5.48 39.83
C GLU A 10 4.34 -5.20 39.27
N ARG A 11 3.43 -4.65 40.08
CA ARG A 11 2.13 -4.14 39.60
C ARG A 11 2.29 -3.01 38.60
N GLN A 12 3.17 -2.05 38.84
CA GLN A 12 3.43 -0.96 37.90
C GLN A 12 4.01 -1.45 36.58
N ARG A 13 4.93 -2.44 36.61
CA ARG A 13 5.46 -3.07 35.39
C ARG A 13 4.39 -3.83 34.61
N ARG A 14 3.52 -4.56 35.30
CA ARG A 14 2.38 -5.25 34.69
C ARG A 14 1.36 -4.26 34.12
N GLN A 15 1.09 -3.16 34.82
CA GLN A 15 0.21 -2.10 34.36
C GLN A 15 0.78 -1.37 33.13
N LEU A 16 2.09 -1.11 33.08
CA LEU A 16 2.77 -0.57 31.90
C LEU A 16 2.75 -1.52 30.70
N GLN A 17 2.79 -2.83 30.92
CA GLN A 17 2.58 -3.83 29.86
C GLN A 17 1.11 -3.86 29.37
N ILE A 18 0.15 -3.59 30.25
CA ILE A 18 -1.29 -3.56 29.91
C ILE A 18 -1.67 -2.23 29.24
N ASP A 19 -1.11 -1.09 29.67
CA ASP A 19 -1.31 0.23 29.02
C ASP A 19 -0.46 0.37 27.74
N GLY A 20 0.64 -0.37 27.62
CA GLY A 20 1.28 -0.70 26.35
C GLY A 20 0.47 -1.67 25.48
N GLY A 21 -0.66 -2.16 25.98
CA GLY A 21 -1.70 -2.93 25.29
C GLY A 21 -2.71 -2.07 24.52
N LYS A 22 -2.45 -0.77 24.33
CA LYS A 22 -2.78 -0.18 23.02
C LYS A 22 -1.88 -0.88 22.04
N THR A 23 -2.40 -1.87 21.31
CA THR A 23 -1.75 -2.37 20.10
C THR A 23 -1.20 -1.17 19.35
N LEU A 24 0.13 -0.98 19.37
CA LEU A 24 0.79 -0.02 18.52
C LEU A 24 0.56 -0.59 17.13
N LYS A 25 -0.57 -0.20 16.55
CA LYS A 25 -0.95 -0.56 15.21
C LYS A 25 0.05 0.18 14.34
N ASN A 26 1.10 -0.52 13.91
CA ASN A 26 2.07 0.03 12.99
C ASN A 26 1.35 0.17 11.65
N VAL A 27 0.87 1.39 11.37
CA VAL A 27 0.23 1.72 10.11
C VAL A 27 1.33 2.06 9.12
N MET A 28 1.39 1.33 8.02
CA MET A 28 2.25 1.65 6.88
C MET A 28 1.38 2.13 5.72
N GLN A 29 1.72 3.27 5.14
CA GLN A 29 1.08 3.76 3.92
C GLN A 29 1.74 3.11 2.71
N ASN A 30 0.94 2.52 1.84
CA ASN A 30 1.36 1.89 0.59
C ASN A 30 0.82 2.69 -0.59
N LEU A 31 1.68 3.09 -1.51
CA LEU A 31 1.24 3.70 -2.76
C LEU A 31 0.86 2.62 -3.77
N VAL A 32 -0.36 2.67 -4.32
CA VAL A 32 -0.77 1.78 -5.43
C VAL A 32 -0.83 2.59 -6.71
N LEU A 33 0.13 2.35 -7.60
CA LEU A 33 0.26 3.04 -8.88
C LEU A 33 -0.40 2.22 -9.99
N LEU A 34 -1.35 2.83 -10.70
CA LEU A 34 -2.10 2.22 -11.79
C LEU A 34 -1.57 2.71 -13.14
N ILE A 35 -0.89 1.84 -13.91
CA ILE A 35 -0.23 2.21 -15.17
C ILE A 35 -0.96 1.61 -16.37
N ARG A 36 -1.40 2.46 -17.30
CA ARG A 36 -1.97 2.03 -18.58
C ARG A 36 -1.09 2.45 -19.73
N PHE A 37 -0.69 1.48 -20.55
CA PHE A 37 0.08 1.75 -21.77
C PHE A 37 -0.77 2.47 -22.82
N LYS A 38 -0.15 3.33 -23.64
CA LYS A 38 -0.85 4.16 -24.63
C LYS A 38 -1.79 3.40 -25.56
N ASN A 39 -1.42 2.19 -25.96
CA ASN A 39 -2.19 1.35 -26.87
C ASN A 39 -3.19 0.43 -26.14
N HIS A 40 -3.42 0.62 -24.83
CA HIS A 40 -4.39 -0.11 -24.01
C HIS A 40 -5.65 0.72 -23.70
N ASP A 41 -5.85 1.84 -24.39
CA ASP A 41 -7.04 2.70 -24.31
C ASP A 41 -8.37 1.93 -24.50
N TYR A 42 -8.37 0.91 -25.37
CA TYR A 42 -9.53 0.04 -25.60
C TYR A 42 -10.00 -0.72 -24.33
N ARG A 43 -9.16 -0.86 -23.31
CA ARG A 43 -9.50 -1.57 -22.07
C ARG A 43 -10.32 -0.73 -21.07
N MET A 44 -10.48 0.57 -21.34
CA MET A 44 -11.35 1.49 -20.58
C MET A 44 -12.81 1.01 -20.48
N ASN A 45 -13.28 0.26 -21.47
CA ASN A 45 -14.68 -0.18 -21.54
C ASN A 45 -14.93 -1.47 -20.74
N GLY A 46 -14.53 -1.48 -19.46
CA GLY A 46 -14.83 -2.54 -18.51
C GLY A 46 -13.85 -3.71 -18.46
N CYS A 47 -12.68 -3.62 -19.10
CA CYS A 47 -11.63 -4.65 -18.99
C CYS A 47 -10.64 -4.38 -17.86
N LEU A 48 -10.51 -3.13 -17.41
CA LEU A 48 -9.69 -2.76 -16.25
C LEU A 48 -10.59 -2.46 -15.05
N PRO A 49 -10.16 -2.82 -13.83
CA PRO A 49 -10.85 -2.40 -12.63
C PRO A 49 -10.78 -0.88 -12.49
N THR A 50 -11.84 -0.29 -11.96
CA THR A 50 -11.88 1.10 -11.53
C THR A 50 -10.91 1.34 -10.37
N LYS A 51 -10.54 2.60 -10.14
CA LYS A 51 -9.72 2.99 -8.98
C LYS A 51 -10.38 2.54 -7.67
N GLU A 52 -11.69 2.68 -7.58
CA GLU A 52 -12.50 2.31 -6.43
C GLU A 52 -12.51 0.79 -6.22
N GLU A 53 -12.62 -0.01 -7.29
CA GLU A 53 -12.55 -1.47 -7.18
C GLU A 53 -11.16 -1.94 -6.69
N VAL A 54 -10.09 -1.32 -7.18
CA VAL A 54 -8.74 -1.60 -6.68
C VAL A 54 -8.60 -1.14 -5.23
N HIS A 55 -9.18 0.01 -4.87
CA HIS A 55 -9.19 0.49 -3.49
C HIS A 55 -9.85 -0.53 -2.55
N GLU A 56 -11.02 -1.08 -2.91
CA GLU A 56 -11.68 -2.13 -2.12
C GLU A 56 -10.82 -3.39 -2.02
N LEU A 57 -10.24 -3.86 -3.14
CA LEU A 57 -9.36 -5.02 -3.15
C LEU A 57 -8.15 -4.87 -2.20
N PHE A 58 -7.61 -3.65 -2.09
CA PHE A 58 -6.44 -3.39 -1.26
C PHE A 58 -6.80 -3.05 0.20
N ASN A 59 -7.91 -2.37 0.46
CA ASN A 59 -8.17 -1.73 1.75
C ASN A 59 -9.39 -2.23 2.52
N ALA A 60 -10.30 -2.99 1.89
CA ALA A 60 -11.49 -3.47 2.57
C ALA A 60 -11.13 -4.18 3.88
N VAL A 61 -11.89 -3.94 4.93
CA VAL A 61 -11.68 -4.59 6.23
C VAL A 61 -12.67 -5.72 6.35
N ASP A 62 -12.18 -6.91 6.69
CA ASP A 62 -12.99 -8.14 6.73
C ASP A 62 -13.54 -8.52 5.33
N GLY A 63 -12.81 -8.14 4.28
CA GLY A 63 -13.10 -8.45 2.87
C GLY A 63 -14.18 -7.58 2.22
N HIS A 64 -14.50 -7.94 0.97
CA HIS A 64 -15.56 -7.35 0.17
C HIS A 64 -16.25 -8.45 -0.62
N ASP A 65 -17.58 -8.55 -0.57
CA ASP A 65 -18.37 -9.69 -1.08
C ASP A 65 -18.02 -10.15 -2.50
N THR A 66 -17.73 -9.20 -3.40
CA THR A 66 -17.37 -9.50 -4.81
C THR A 66 -15.90 -9.29 -5.13
N LEU A 67 -15.29 -8.21 -4.64
CA LEU A 67 -13.93 -7.79 -5.01
C LEU A 67 -12.83 -8.44 -4.17
N ALA A 68 -13.11 -8.77 -2.91
CA ALA A 68 -12.16 -9.37 -1.98
C ALA A 68 -12.84 -10.39 -1.05
N PRO A 69 -13.53 -11.42 -1.59
CA PRO A 69 -14.36 -12.33 -0.78
C PRO A 69 -13.54 -13.20 0.19
N SER A 70 -12.24 -13.35 -0.05
CA SER A 70 -11.30 -14.04 0.82
C SER A 70 -10.50 -13.11 1.73
N GLY A 71 -10.87 -11.83 1.79
CA GLY A 71 -10.09 -10.77 2.44
C GLY A 71 -9.29 -9.93 1.44
N SER A 72 -9.09 -8.67 1.81
CA SER A 72 -8.27 -7.71 1.05
C SER A 72 -6.77 -7.95 1.26
N VAL A 73 -5.94 -7.20 0.52
CA VAL A 73 -4.49 -7.15 0.78
C VAL A 73 -4.22 -6.73 2.24
N ARG A 74 -4.90 -5.69 2.73
CA ARG A 74 -4.83 -5.24 4.11
C ARG A 74 -5.20 -6.34 5.11
N ASP A 75 -6.27 -7.09 4.85
CA ASP A 75 -6.69 -8.20 5.73
C ASP A 75 -5.62 -9.30 5.79
N CYS A 76 -4.97 -9.62 4.67
CA CYS A 76 -3.87 -10.58 4.64
C CYS A 76 -2.72 -10.14 5.57
N PHE A 77 -2.32 -8.87 5.53
CA PHE A 77 -1.30 -8.32 6.42
C PHE A 77 -1.74 -8.29 7.89
N ARG A 78 -2.98 -7.89 8.17
CA ARG A 78 -3.53 -7.90 9.53
C ARG A 78 -3.61 -9.30 10.10
N TYR A 79 -4.13 -10.25 9.34
CA TYR A 79 -4.26 -11.65 9.76
C TYR A 79 -2.90 -12.29 10.04
N ASN A 80 -1.94 -12.15 9.11
CA ASN A 80 -0.61 -12.73 9.27
C ASN A 80 0.22 -12.07 10.39
N SER A 81 -0.10 -10.83 10.75
CA SER A 81 0.57 -10.08 11.82
C SER A 81 -0.15 -10.12 13.16
N TYR A 82 -1.26 -10.87 13.29
CA TYR A 82 -2.10 -10.85 14.49
C TYR A 82 -2.51 -9.42 14.89
N ASP A 83 -2.95 -8.62 13.91
CA ASP A 83 -3.36 -7.21 14.04
C ASP A 83 -2.27 -6.23 14.50
N THR A 84 -1.00 -6.64 14.54
CA THR A 84 0.11 -5.74 14.92
C THR A 84 0.62 -4.87 13.78
N PHE A 85 0.29 -5.20 12.53
CA PHE A 85 0.66 -4.44 11.34
C PHE A 85 -0.56 -4.15 10.46
N ASP A 86 -0.65 -2.92 9.97
CA ASP A 86 -1.77 -2.42 9.17
C ASP A 86 -1.30 -1.70 7.92
N LEU A 87 -1.36 -2.39 6.78
CA LEU A 87 -1.05 -1.81 5.49
C LEU A 87 -2.26 -1.06 4.94
N GLN A 88 -2.16 0.27 4.83
CA GLN A 88 -3.20 1.11 4.24
C GLN A 88 -2.73 1.63 2.90
N SER A 89 -3.50 1.38 1.84
CA SER A 89 -3.11 1.71 0.48
C SER A 89 -3.79 2.98 -0.02
N ARG A 90 -3.05 3.88 -0.66
CA ARG A 90 -3.61 5.00 -1.43
C ARG A 90 -3.47 4.68 -2.91
N VAL A 91 -4.59 4.59 -3.61
CA VAL A 91 -4.63 4.22 -5.04
C VAL A 91 -4.63 5.49 -5.89
N CYS A 92 -3.67 5.63 -6.78
CA CYS A 92 -3.66 6.70 -7.78
C CYS A 92 -4.74 6.45 -8.85
N SER A 93 -5.16 7.50 -9.55
CA SER A 93 -5.93 7.34 -10.77
C SER A 93 -5.11 6.57 -11.83
N TRP A 94 -5.78 5.89 -12.76
CA TRP A 94 -5.11 5.28 -13.92
C TRP A 94 -4.31 6.33 -14.68
N CYS A 95 -3.02 6.08 -14.81
CA CYS A 95 -2.08 6.92 -15.53
C CYS A 95 -1.84 6.38 -16.94
N ASP A 96 -2.14 7.19 -17.95
CA ASP A 96 -1.84 6.89 -19.35
C ASP A 96 -0.40 7.24 -19.71
N VAL A 97 0.48 6.26 -19.79
CA VAL A 97 1.87 6.52 -20.19
C VAL A 97 2.01 6.76 -21.70
N ASP A 98 3.04 7.52 -22.08
CA ASP A 98 3.15 8.10 -23.42
C ASP A 98 3.52 7.10 -24.54
N MET A 99 3.98 5.90 -24.18
CA MET A 99 4.43 4.87 -25.12
C MET A 99 3.62 3.56 -24.99
N PRO A 100 3.62 2.69 -26.02
CA PRO A 100 2.93 1.40 -25.98
C PRO A 100 3.66 0.37 -25.10
N GLU A 101 2.96 -0.70 -24.71
CA GLU A 101 3.53 -1.80 -23.92
C GLU A 101 4.81 -2.36 -24.53
N SER A 102 4.86 -2.51 -25.85
CA SER A 102 6.04 -3.04 -26.55
C SER A 102 7.30 -2.20 -26.34
N TYR A 103 7.15 -0.89 -26.10
CA TYR A 103 8.26 0.01 -25.81
C TYR A 103 8.78 -0.23 -24.39
N TYR A 104 7.89 -0.17 -23.40
CA TYR A 104 8.27 -0.33 -21.99
C TYR A 104 8.68 -1.77 -21.64
N GLY A 105 8.12 -2.75 -22.34
CA GLY A 105 8.49 -4.16 -22.24
C GLY A 105 9.83 -4.48 -22.91
N ASP A 106 10.29 -3.64 -23.85
CA ASP A 106 11.62 -3.66 -24.48
C ASP A 106 12.09 -5.05 -24.97
N GLY A 107 11.15 -5.90 -25.40
CA GLY A 107 11.42 -7.27 -25.81
C GLY A 107 11.96 -8.20 -24.71
N TYR A 108 12.01 -7.73 -23.46
CA TYR A 108 12.57 -8.45 -22.31
C TYR A 108 11.67 -8.35 -21.08
N TYR A 109 10.35 -8.35 -21.32
CA TYR A 109 9.30 -8.36 -20.28
C TYR A 109 9.42 -7.21 -19.26
N GLY A 110 9.95 -6.06 -19.68
CA GLY A 110 10.15 -4.90 -18.79
C GLY A 110 11.22 -5.11 -17.71
N MET A 111 12.04 -6.17 -17.82
CA MET A 111 13.23 -6.35 -16.97
C MET A 111 14.39 -5.44 -17.38
N THR A 112 14.20 -4.62 -18.42
CA THR A 112 15.09 -3.52 -18.73
C THR A 112 14.67 -2.28 -17.94
N GLY A 113 15.53 -1.24 -17.92
CA GLY A 113 15.18 0.03 -17.26
C GLY A 113 13.96 0.74 -17.86
N LYS A 114 13.39 0.24 -18.97
CA LYS A 114 12.26 0.85 -19.66
C LYS A 114 10.97 0.84 -18.86
N LEU A 115 10.67 -0.22 -18.10
CA LEU A 115 9.51 -0.17 -17.21
C LEU A 115 9.65 0.91 -16.13
N GLY A 116 10.89 1.19 -15.70
CA GLY A 116 11.21 2.31 -14.81
C GLY A 116 10.77 3.67 -15.37
N GLU A 117 10.93 3.90 -16.68
CA GLU A 117 10.48 5.13 -17.34
C GLU A 117 8.95 5.31 -17.24
N ALA A 118 8.17 4.22 -17.39
CA ALA A 118 6.72 4.26 -17.20
C ALA A 118 6.33 4.58 -15.75
N ILE A 119 7.06 4.01 -14.78
CA ILE A 119 6.84 4.25 -13.36
C ILE A 119 7.14 5.71 -13.01
N GLU A 120 8.28 6.25 -13.45
CA GLU A 120 8.67 7.65 -13.23
C GLU A 120 7.66 8.63 -13.82
N GLU A 121 7.17 8.36 -15.03
CA GLU A 121 6.15 9.15 -15.69
C GLU A 121 4.85 9.20 -14.88
N CYS A 122 4.40 8.04 -14.38
CA CYS A 122 3.18 7.96 -13.58
C CYS A 122 3.33 8.50 -12.16
N LEU A 123 4.51 8.34 -11.54
CA LEU A 123 4.81 8.97 -10.25
C LEU A 123 4.73 10.49 -10.37
N SER A 124 5.30 11.08 -11.42
CA SER A 124 5.23 12.53 -11.67
C SER A 124 3.79 13.04 -11.75
N ARG A 125 2.87 12.24 -12.32
CA ARG A 125 1.44 12.59 -12.40
C ARG A 125 0.71 12.35 -11.08
N CYS A 126 1.02 11.27 -10.36
CA CYS A 126 0.41 10.97 -9.07
C CYS A 126 0.88 11.92 -7.95
N GLU A 127 2.10 12.45 -8.02
CA GLU A 127 2.62 13.43 -7.05
C GLU A 127 1.69 14.64 -6.92
N VAL A 128 1.16 15.13 -8.05
CA VAL A 128 0.19 16.23 -8.09
C VAL A 128 -1.15 15.83 -7.48
N GLU A 129 -1.60 14.58 -7.68
CA GLU A 129 -2.84 14.07 -7.08
C GLU A 129 -2.71 13.90 -5.56
N MET A 130 -1.52 13.56 -5.07
CA MET A 130 -1.28 13.16 -3.68
C MET A 130 -0.75 14.28 -2.78
N ASP A 131 -0.42 15.45 -3.33
CA ASP A 131 0.31 16.55 -2.66
C ASP A 131 1.69 16.10 -2.13
N GLY A 132 2.42 15.37 -3.00
CA GLY A 132 3.71 14.76 -2.65
C GLY A 132 3.61 13.34 -2.08
N PHE A 133 4.75 12.80 -1.67
CA PHE A 133 4.88 11.40 -1.19
C PHE A 133 5.36 11.26 0.26
N GLY A 134 5.39 12.36 1.03
CA GLY A 134 5.92 12.35 2.40
C GLY A 134 5.20 11.37 3.34
N ASP A 135 3.91 11.11 3.12
CA ASP A 135 3.13 10.16 3.93
C ASP A 135 3.58 8.70 3.76
N PHE A 136 4.33 8.38 2.71
CA PHE A 136 4.79 7.03 2.38
C PHE A 136 6.24 6.76 2.85
N ASP A 137 6.89 7.74 3.49
CA ASP A 137 8.25 7.66 4.06
C ASP A 137 8.14 7.72 5.59
N VAL A 138 7.85 6.58 6.21
CA VAL A 138 7.58 6.44 7.64
C VAL A 138 8.87 6.50 8.45
N ASP A 139 9.99 6.01 7.91
CA ASP A 139 11.28 6.01 8.59
C ASP A 139 12.13 7.27 8.36
N GLY A 140 11.72 8.12 7.41
CA GLY A 140 12.30 9.43 7.14
C GLY A 140 13.62 9.37 6.39
N ASP A 141 13.89 8.30 5.64
CA ASP A 141 15.12 8.14 4.86
C ASP A 141 15.09 8.85 3.50
N GLY A 142 13.95 9.47 3.16
CA GLY A 142 13.71 10.16 1.89
C GLY A 142 13.22 9.23 0.78
N ARG A 143 12.76 8.01 1.10
CA ARG A 143 12.22 7.02 0.15
C ARG A 143 10.86 6.54 0.62
N MET A 144 10.02 6.18 -0.35
CA MET A 144 8.76 5.53 -0.04
C MET A 144 9.02 4.09 0.43
N ASP A 145 8.41 3.71 1.55
CA ASP A 145 8.57 2.38 2.17
C ASP A 145 7.87 1.26 1.41
N ALA A 146 6.70 1.57 0.84
CA ALA A 146 5.84 0.59 0.20
C ALA A 146 5.19 1.17 -1.06
N VAL A 147 5.44 0.48 -2.18
CA VAL A 147 4.83 0.78 -3.47
C VAL A 147 4.38 -0.53 -4.13
N ALA A 148 3.13 -0.56 -4.58
CA ALA A 148 2.59 -1.59 -5.44
C ALA A 148 2.29 -1.00 -6.83
N ILE A 149 2.61 -1.75 -7.87
CA ILE A 149 2.38 -1.34 -9.26
C ILE A 149 1.41 -2.33 -9.88
N LEU A 150 0.29 -1.83 -10.40
CA LEU A 150 -0.65 -2.58 -11.21
C LEU A 150 -0.66 -1.97 -12.61
N HIS A 151 -0.40 -2.79 -13.63
CA HIS A 151 -0.41 -2.32 -15.01
C HIS A 151 -1.42 -3.09 -15.86
N SER A 152 -1.93 -2.43 -16.90
CA SER A 152 -2.78 -3.02 -17.93
C SER A 152 -2.06 -4.07 -18.76
#